data_AF-A0A9C8KAI4-F1
#
_entry.id   AF-A0A9C8KAI4-F1
#
_cell.length_a   1.000
_cell.length_b   1.000
_cell.length_c   1.000
_cell.angle_alpha   90.00
_cell.angle_beta   90.00
_cell.angle_gamma   90.00
#
_symmetry.space_group_name_H-M   'P 1'
#
loop_
_entity.id
_entity.type
_entity.pdbx_description
1 polymer ?
#
loop_
_entity_poly.entity_id
_entity_poly.type
_entity_poly.pdbx_seq_one_letter_code
_entity_poly.pdbx_strand_id
1 'polypeptide(L)'
;GKMYPDHCLNSTSDTYYGDQWVKAELIVLGDSLVTHLINGKKVLEYTKPQIGGEVVEGFDPKSKNDGQLLKEGFIALQSEGQPIDFRNVKIKNLEAQ
;
A
#
# COMPACT_ATOMS: atom_id res chain seq x y z
N GLY A 1 -18.36 -6.39 -2.83
CA GLY A 1 -16.96 -6.64 -3.25
C GLY A 1 -16.69 -8.14 -3.23
N LYS A 2 -15.70 -8.59 -4.00
CA LYS A 2 -15.20 -9.98 -4.02
C LYS A 2 -13.74 -9.95 -3.57
N MET A 3 -13.29 -10.96 -2.82
CA MET A 3 -11.87 -11.11 -2.49
C MET A 3 -11.05 -11.21 -3.78
N TYR A 4 -9.93 -10.50 -3.84
CA TYR A 4 -8.97 -10.57 -4.94
C TYR A 4 -7.81 -11.48 -4.51
N PRO A 5 -7.73 -12.72 -5.02
CA PRO A 5 -6.77 -13.71 -4.53
C PRO A 5 -5.40 -13.62 -5.22
N ASP A 6 -5.29 -12.87 -6.32
CA ASP A 6 -4.04 -12.81 -7.06
C ASP A 6 -2.98 -12.01 -6.29
N HIS A 7 -1.73 -12.38 -6.50
CA HIS A 7 -0.58 -11.74 -5.85
C HIS A 7 -0.45 -10.24 -6.16
N CYS A 8 -0.87 -9.81 -7.35
CA CYS A 8 -0.74 -8.42 -7.80
C CYS A 8 -2.09 -7.84 -8.20
N LEU A 9 -2.55 -6.83 -7.46
CA LEU A 9 -3.65 -5.99 -7.89
C LEU A 9 -3.10 -4.84 -8.73
N ASN A 10 -3.37 -4.86 -10.04
CA ASN A 10 -2.78 -3.92 -10.98
C ASN A 10 -3.28 -2.48 -10.76
N SER A 11 -2.33 -1.55 -10.73
CA SER A 11 -2.59 -0.11 -10.78
C SER A 11 -2.85 0.34 -12.22
N THR A 12 -3.70 1.35 -12.41
CA THR A 12 -3.93 1.98 -13.72
C THR A 12 -2.94 3.12 -14.02
N SER A 13 -1.91 3.30 -13.18
CA SER A 13 -0.90 4.34 -13.36
C SER A 13 -0.07 4.13 -14.64
N ASP A 14 0.34 5.24 -15.25
CA ASP A 14 1.39 5.25 -16.25
C ASP A 14 2.73 4.78 -15.65
N THR A 15 3.62 4.27 -16.50
CA THR A 15 5.03 4.03 -16.14
C THR A 15 5.85 5.31 -16.34
N TYR A 16 6.61 5.67 -15.32
CA TYR A 16 7.44 6.87 -15.31
C TYR A 16 8.91 6.46 -15.41
N TYR A 17 9.58 6.83 -16.50
CA TYR A 17 10.97 6.48 -16.79
C TYR A 17 11.95 7.63 -16.47
N GLY A 18 13.19 7.29 -16.11
CA GLY A 18 14.26 8.26 -15.85
C GLY A 18 14.11 9.02 -14.52
N ASP A 19 14.83 10.13 -14.39
CA ASP A 19 15.03 10.85 -13.11
C ASP A 19 13.89 11.83 -12.76
N GLN A 20 12.65 11.44 -13.02
CA GLN A 20 11.50 12.29 -12.78
C GLN A 20 10.95 12.15 -11.36
N TRP A 21 10.52 13.27 -10.79
CA TRP A 21 9.82 13.27 -9.52
C TRP A 21 8.35 12.90 -9.71
N VAL A 22 7.95 11.78 -9.12
CA VAL A 22 6.57 11.32 -9.08
C VAL A 22 5.97 11.59 -7.70
N LYS A 23 4.79 12.21 -7.65
CA LYS A 23 4.06 12.40 -6.40
C LYS A 23 3.17 11.19 -6.14
N ALA A 24 3.43 10.46 -5.05
CA ALA A 24 2.56 9.40 -4.57
C ALA A 24 1.78 9.89 -3.34
N GLU A 25 0.49 9.56 -3.27
CA GLU A 25 -0.36 9.82 -2.12
C GLU A 25 -1.13 8.54 -1.79
N LEU A 26 -1.19 8.22 -0.50
CA LEU A 26 -1.94 7.09 0.02
C LEU A 26 -2.95 7.61 1.04
N ILE A 27 -4.23 7.38 0.77
CA ILE A 27 -5.33 7.72 1.67
C ILE A 27 -5.85 6.41 2.26
N VAL A 28 -5.71 6.26 3.57
CA VAL A 28 -6.05 5.03 4.30
C VAL A 28 -7.10 5.36 5.36
N LEU A 29 -8.28 4.78 5.23
CA LEU A 29 -9.37 4.88 6.21
C LEU A 29 -9.50 3.53 6.93
N GLY A 30 -8.47 3.16 7.69
CA GLY A 30 -8.35 1.84 8.32
C GLY A 30 -8.55 0.71 7.30
N ASP A 31 -9.39 -0.27 7.66
CA ASP A 31 -9.75 -1.37 6.79
C ASP A 31 -10.91 -1.05 5.82
N SER A 32 -11.48 0.15 5.88
CA SER A 32 -12.69 0.49 5.10
C SER A 32 -12.39 0.83 3.65
N LEU A 33 -11.40 1.70 3.41
CA LEU A 33 -11.04 2.18 2.08
C LEU A 33 -9.56 2.55 2.04
N VAL A 34 -8.87 2.07 1.01
CA VAL A 34 -7.50 2.47 0.68
C VAL A 34 -7.49 2.98 -0.75
N THR A 35 -6.97 4.19 -0.93
CA THR A 35 -6.86 4.84 -2.25
C THR A 35 -5.42 5.26 -2.49
N HIS A 36 -4.91 4.90 -3.66
CA HIS A 36 -3.60 5.31 -4.14
C HIS A 36 -3.77 6.36 -5.22
N LEU A 37 -3.01 7.45 -5.12
CA LEU A 37 -2.94 8.47 -6.15
C LEU A 37 -1.50 8.64 -6.63
N ILE A 38 -1.35 8.77 -7.94
CA ILE A 38 -0.08 9.12 -8.58
C ILE A 38 -0.30 10.42 -9.35
N ASN A 39 0.51 11.42 -9.06
CA ASN A 39 0.41 12.78 -9.61
C ASN A 39 -1.03 13.34 -9.52
N GLY A 40 -1.71 13.08 -8.38
CA GLY A 40 -3.07 13.55 -8.11
C GLY A 40 -4.19 12.76 -8.80
N LYS A 41 -3.88 11.74 -9.60
CA LYS A 41 -4.87 10.86 -10.23
C LYS A 41 -5.03 9.59 -9.41
N LYS A 42 -6.27 9.16 -9.16
CA LYS A 42 -6.56 7.86 -8.54
C LYS A 42 -6.16 6.73 -9.49
N VAL A 43 -5.29 5.84 -9.04
CA VAL A 43 -4.77 4.73 -9.84
C VAL A 43 -5.06 3.35 -9.26
N LEU A 44 -5.39 3.28 -7.97
CA LEU A 44 -5.78 2.06 -7.31
C LEU A 44 -6.72 2.35 -6.14
N GLU A 45 -7.72 1.49 -5.94
CA GLU A 45 -8.67 1.56 -4.84
C GLU A 45 -9.07 0.15 -4.41
N TYR A 46 -9.09 -0.11 -3.11
CA TYR A 46 -9.55 -1.37 -2.54
C TYR A 46 -10.06 -1.17 -1.11
N THR A 47 -10.70 -2.22 -0.59
CA THR A 47 -11.32 -2.24 0.74
C THR A 47 -10.95 -3.54 1.44
N LYS A 48 -10.96 -3.55 2.78
CA LYS A 48 -10.74 -4.73 3.62
C LYS A 48 -9.41 -5.43 3.35
N PRO A 49 -8.26 -4.73 3.40
CA PRO A 49 -6.96 -5.39 3.39
C PRO A 49 -6.85 -6.37 4.56
N GLN A 50 -6.25 -7.54 4.32
CA GLN A 50 -6.15 -8.63 5.28
C GLN A 50 -4.74 -9.20 5.32
N ILE A 51 -4.31 -9.66 6.50
CA ILE A 51 -3.14 -10.53 6.63
C ILE A 51 -3.46 -11.88 5.98
N GLY A 52 -2.54 -12.41 5.17
CA GLY A 52 -2.78 -13.65 4.43
C GLY A 52 -1.67 -13.96 3.41
N GLY A 53 -1.97 -14.90 2.51
CA GLY A 53 -1.10 -15.31 1.41
C GLY A 53 -0.13 -16.43 1.78
N GLU A 54 0.36 -17.15 0.77
CA GLU A 54 1.22 -18.34 0.94
C GLU A 54 2.69 -18.07 0.61
N VAL A 55 3.05 -16.82 0.33
CA VAL A 55 4.36 -16.45 -0.26
C VAL A 55 5.50 -16.27 0.76
N VAL A 56 5.23 -16.38 2.06
CA VAL A 56 6.21 -16.12 3.12
C VAL A 56 6.52 -17.41 3.88
N GLU A 57 7.79 -17.76 4.00
CA GLU A 57 8.30 -18.87 4.81
C GLU A 57 9.11 -18.34 6.02
N GLY A 58 9.26 -19.15 7.08
CA GLY A 58 10.12 -18.84 8.22
C GLY A 58 9.66 -17.69 9.13
N PHE A 59 8.38 -17.33 9.10
CA PHE A 59 7.81 -16.27 9.94
C PHE A 59 7.38 -16.78 11.32
N ASP A 60 7.27 -15.88 12.31
CA ASP A 60 6.64 -16.20 13.60
C ASP A 60 5.13 -16.37 13.40
N PRO A 61 4.53 -17.55 13.69
CA PRO A 61 3.09 -17.78 13.54
C PRO A 61 2.21 -16.76 14.25
N LYS A 62 2.69 -16.14 15.33
CA LYS A 62 1.94 -15.09 16.06
C LYS A 62 1.82 -13.78 15.27
N SER A 63 2.69 -13.57 14.28
CA SER A 63 2.77 -12.36 13.47
C SER A 63 1.95 -12.43 12.19
N LYS A 64 1.44 -13.61 11.80
CA LYS A 64 0.68 -13.83 10.56
C LYS A 64 -0.66 -14.49 10.85
N ASN A 65 -1.56 -13.74 11.48
CA ASN A 65 -2.93 -14.19 11.74
C ASN A 65 -3.78 -14.05 10.47
N ASP A 66 -3.86 -15.10 9.67
CA ASP A 66 -4.57 -15.08 8.39
C ASP A 66 -6.05 -14.69 8.52
N GLY A 67 -6.52 -13.83 7.61
CA GLY A 67 -7.86 -13.26 7.59
C GLY A 67 -8.04 -12.06 8.52
N GLN A 68 -7.06 -11.70 9.35
CA GLN A 68 -7.12 -10.50 10.18
C GLN A 68 -7.19 -9.24 9.30
N LEU A 69 -8.22 -8.42 9.49
CA LEU A 69 -8.34 -7.11 8.83
C LEU A 69 -7.25 -6.16 9.33
N LEU A 70 -6.59 -5.50 8.38
CA LEU A 70 -5.54 -4.50 8.64
C LEU A 70 -6.17 -3.13 8.88
N LYS A 71 -6.23 -2.72 10.14
CA LYS A 71 -6.78 -1.43 10.57
C LYS A 71 -5.72 -0.37 10.83
N GLU A 72 -4.55 -0.80 11.27
CA GLU A 72 -3.41 0.05 11.65
C GLU A 72 -2.10 -0.70 11.42
N GLY A 73 -0.98 0.01 11.45
CA GLY A 73 0.35 -0.57 11.28
C GLY A 73 1.42 0.47 10.99
N PHE A 74 2.55 -0.01 10.47
CA PHE A 74 3.69 0.83 10.11
C PHE A 74 3.64 1.23 8.63
N ILE A 75 4.18 2.41 8.32
CA ILE A 75 4.46 2.85 6.96
C ILE A 75 5.94 2.61 6.69
N ALA A 76 6.24 1.88 5.63
CA ALA A 76 7.61 1.62 5.20
C ALA A 76 7.83 2.17 3.78
N LEU A 77 9.02 2.73 3.56
CA LEU A 77 9.50 3.09 2.23
C LEU A 77 10.66 2.14 1.91
N GLN A 78 10.52 1.37 0.83
CA GLN A 78 11.47 0.34 0.44
C GLN A 78 12.06 0.66 -0.93
N SER A 79 13.33 0.31 -1.11
CA SER A 79 13.91 0.10 -2.43
C SER A 79 14.30 -1.37 -2.62
N GLU A 80 14.11 -1.91 -3.82
CA GLU A 80 14.50 -3.27 -4.16
C GLU A 80 15.61 -3.25 -5.22
N GLY A 81 16.85 -3.37 -4.78
CA GLY A 81 18.04 -3.53 -5.63
C GLY A 81 18.54 -2.28 -6.37
N GLN A 82 17.68 -1.31 -6.68
CA GLN A 82 18.06 -0.06 -7.36
C GLN A 82 18.08 1.12 -6.37
N PRO A 83 18.85 2.20 -6.63
CA PRO A 83 18.75 3.44 -5.86
C PRO A 83 17.38 4.11 -6.05
N ILE A 84 16.87 4.75 -5.00
CA ILE A 84 15.66 5.57 -5.04
C ILE A 84 15.81 6.75 -4.08
N ASP A 85 15.31 7.92 -4.48
CA ASP A 85 15.30 9.13 -3.65
C ASP A 85 13.87 9.47 -3.20
N PHE A 86 13.71 9.77 -1.92
CA PHE A 86 12.45 10.25 -1.36
C PHE A 86 12.60 11.69 -0.86
N ARG A 87 11.61 12.53 -1.12
CA ARG A 87 11.52 13.88 -0.55
C ARG A 87 10.07 14.24 -0.22
N ASN A 88 9.90 15.26 0.63
CA ASN A 88 8.58 15.77 1.00
C ASN A 88 7.64 14.71 1.59
N VAL A 89 8.18 13.78 2.39
CA VAL A 89 7.38 12.78 3.10
C VAL A 89 6.59 13.47 4.20
N LYS A 90 5.26 13.44 4.08
CA LYS A 90 4.32 14.10 5.00
C LYS A 90 3.22 13.13 5.39
N ILE A 91 2.75 13.25 6.62
CA ILE A 91 1.65 12.44 7.15
C ILE A 91 0.58 13.36 7.74
N LYS A 92 -0.68 13.00 7.54
CA LYS A 92 -1.84 13.64 8.17
C LYS A 92 -2.67 12.54 8.83
N ASN A 93 -2.86 12.62 10.15
CA ASN A 93 -3.82 11.76 10.84
C ASN A 93 -5.24 12.21 10.50
N LEU A 94 -6.09 11.27 10.06
CA LEU A 94 -7.47 11.51 9.65
C LEU A 94 -8.50 11.25 10.77
N GLU A 95 -8.11 10.61 11.88
CA GLU A 95 -9.00 10.36 13.03
C GLU A 95 -9.38 11.64 13.79
N ALA A 96 -8.55 12.67 13.72
CA ALA A 96 -8.78 13.94 14.39
C ALA A 96 -9.78 14.87 13.65
N GLN A 97 -10.59 14.32 12.75
CA GLN A 97 -11.60 15.05 11.96
C GLN A 97 -13.02 14.65 12.33
#